data_AF-A0A1F3BLU4-F1
#
_entry.id   AF-A0A1F3BLU4-F1
#
_cell.length_a   1.000
_cell.length_b   1.000
_cell.length_c   1.000
_cell.angle_alpha   90.00
_cell.angle_beta   90.00
_cell.angle_gamma   90.00
#
_symmetry.space_group_name_H-M   'P 1'
#
loop_
_entity.id
_entity.type
_entity.pdbx_description
1 polymer ?
#
loop_
_entity_poly.entity_id
_entity_poly.type
_entity_poly.pdbx_seq_one_letter_code
_entity_poly.pdbx_strand_id
1 'polypeptide(L)'
;MTLLELQEKLLAWATAEPRKEGLLAARRDYFDRHGEPHEEDKSFEARMNGMLDYYLYDFRPPGSTETTIEIFMQHMGPQLTTDELALYRVLAKSVHGIFEVKRLRPGDVRLRDCFTDVLHDVTERRQMVGLEKGDLLEARLLPFDAKLFFSGAFLYHPREVRKLILNEAKRLKKEAGKGNLPDVETFIATLSRMAFKLERYRNVKVESLYDFRPQARSVATPAPRSRPRG
;
A
#
# COMPACT_ATOMS: atom_id res chain seq x y z
N MET A 1 16.90 -20.30 -1.84
CA MET A 1 15.64 -19.70 -2.31
C MET A 1 15.79 -18.19 -2.27
N THR A 2 15.39 -17.49 -3.32
CA THR A 2 15.41 -16.02 -3.40
C THR A 2 14.11 -15.42 -2.87
N LEU A 3 14.08 -14.11 -2.59
CA LEU A 3 12.83 -13.42 -2.24
C LEU A 3 11.78 -13.55 -3.35
N LEU A 4 12.20 -13.45 -4.62
CA LEU A 4 11.29 -13.59 -5.76
C LEU A 4 10.64 -14.98 -5.80
N GLU A 5 11.42 -16.05 -5.62
CA GLU A 5 10.91 -17.42 -5.59
C GLU A 5 9.90 -17.65 -4.45
N LEU A 6 10.11 -17.05 -3.27
CA LEU A 6 9.15 -17.10 -2.17
C LEU A 6 7.83 -16.39 -2.53
N GLN A 7 7.92 -15.20 -3.12
CA GLN A 7 6.74 -14.44 -3.52
C GLN A 7 5.96 -15.16 -4.63
N GLU A 8 6.64 -15.71 -5.62
CA GLU A 8 6.03 -16.47 -6.72
C GLU A 8 5.33 -17.73 -6.19
N LYS A 9 5.96 -18.48 -5.29
CA LYS A 9 5.35 -19.67 -4.69
C LYS A 9 4.12 -19.33 -3.84
N LEU A 10 4.19 -18.28 -3.02
CA LEU A 10 3.04 -17.79 -2.25
C LEU A 10 1.91 -17.33 -3.17
N LEU A 11 2.22 -16.53 -4.19
CA LEU A 11 1.24 -16.01 -5.14
C LEU A 11 0.57 -17.13 -5.94
N ALA A 12 1.35 -18.08 -6.46
CA ALA A 12 0.84 -19.24 -7.20
C ALA A 12 -0.10 -20.09 -6.34
N TRP A 13 0.24 -20.31 -5.06
CA TRP A 13 -0.66 -20.98 -4.15
C TRP A 13 -1.93 -20.16 -3.90
N ALA A 14 -1.79 -18.87 -3.57
CA ALA A 14 -2.90 -18.01 -3.18
C ALA A 14 -3.90 -17.76 -4.32
N THR A 15 -3.44 -17.76 -5.58
CA THR A 15 -4.27 -17.46 -6.76
C THR A 15 -4.85 -18.70 -7.44
N ALA A 16 -4.51 -19.91 -6.99
CA ALA A 16 -5.08 -21.14 -7.55
C ALA A 16 -6.59 -21.26 -7.29
N GLU A 17 -7.30 -21.95 -8.20
CA GLU A 17 -8.78 -21.97 -8.28
C GLU A 17 -9.50 -22.17 -6.92
N PRO A 18 -9.07 -23.07 -6.01
CA PRO A 18 -9.75 -23.24 -4.73
C PRO A 18 -9.77 -21.99 -3.82
N ARG A 19 -8.93 -20.98 -4.08
CA ARG A 19 -8.79 -19.75 -3.29
C ARG A 19 -9.26 -18.49 -4.03
N LYS A 20 -9.81 -18.67 -5.23
CA LYS A 20 -10.28 -17.58 -6.11
C LYS A 20 -11.30 -16.66 -5.43
N GLU A 21 -12.21 -17.22 -4.63
CA GLU A 21 -13.19 -16.40 -3.89
C GLU A 21 -12.53 -15.44 -2.91
N GLY A 22 -11.47 -15.89 -2.22
CA GLY A 22 -10.68 -15.04 -1.32
C GLY A 22 -9.97 -13.91 -2.06
N LEU A 23 -9.38 -14.21 -3.23
CA LEU A 23 -8.76 -13.20 -4.09
C LEU A 23 -9.78 -12.15 -4.56
N LEU A 24 -10.98 -12.58 -5.01
CA LEU A 24 -12.04 -11.66 -5.46
C LEU A 24 -12.56 -10.80 -4.30
N ALA A 25 -12.72 -11.38 -3.11
CA ALA A 25 -13.10 -10.64 -1.91
C ALA A 25 -12.06 -9.59 -1.52
N ALA A 26 -10.77 -9.95 -1.51
CA ALA A 26 -9.68 -9.05 -1.21
C ALA A 26 -9.57 -7.91 -2.24
N ARG A 27 -9.72 -8.22 -3.53
CA ARG A 27 -9.74 -7.23 -4.61
C ARG A 27 -10.84 -6.19 -4.38
N ARG A 28 -12.06 -6.66 -4.09
CA ARG A 28 -13.21 -5.79 -3.83
C ARG A 28 -12.96 -4.91 -2.61
N ASP A 29 -12.56 -5.50 -1.49
CA ASP A 29 -12.28 -4.76 -0.25
C ASP A 29 -11.20 -3.69 -0.46
N TYR A 30 -10.12 -4.04 -1.15
CA TYR A 30 -9.02 -3.12 -1.42
C TYR A 30 -9.48 -1.94 -2.28
N PHE A 31 -10.15 -2.19 -3.41
CA PHE A 31 -10.55 -1.12 -4.34
C PHE A 31 -11.74 -0.30 -3.87
N ASP A 32 -12.63 -0.84 -3.04
CA ASP A 32 -13.67 -0.05 -2.37
C ASP A 32 -13.03 1.06 -1.51
N ARG A 33 -11.89 0.76 -0.87
CA ARG A 33 -11.12 1.70 -0.04
C ARG A 33 -10.19 2.61 -0.87
N HIS A 34 -9.42 2.07 -1.81
CA HIS A 34 -8.34 2.80 -2.50
C HIS A 34 -8.76 3.43 -3.86
N GLY A 35 -9.87 2.97 -4.44
CA GLY A 35 -10.35 3.33 -5.79
C GLY A 35 -9.87 2.34 -6.85
N GLU A 36 -10.78 1.88 -7.71
CA GLU A 36 -10.49 0.90 -8.76
C GLU A 36 -9.83 1.55 -10.00
N PRO A 37 -8.65 1.08 -10.43
CA PRO A 37 -7.98 1.55 -11.63
C PRO A 37 -8.66 1.05 -12.91
N HIS A 38 -8.61 1.87 -13.96
CA HIS A 38 -8.89 1.44 -15.33
C HIS A 38 -7.58 0.96 -15.98
N GLU A 39 -7.63 0.01 -16.91
CA GLU A 39 -6.44 -0.56 -17.57
C GLU A 39 -5.57 0.48 -18.29
N GLU A 40 -6.17 1.61 -18.68
CA GLU A 40 -5.48 2.74 -19.33
C GLU A 40 -4.84 3.73 -18.34
N ASP A 41 -5.11 3.60 -17.03
CA ASP A 41 -4.50 4.46 -16.02
C ASP A 41 -2.99 4.14 -15.94
N LYS A 42 -2.14 5.19 -15.87
CA LYS A 42 -0.68 5.00 -15.80
C LYS A 42 -0.26 4.27 -14.52
N SER A 43 -1.06 4.40 -13.47
CA SER A 43 -0.85 3.72 -12.19
C SER A 43 -1.47 2.33 -12.11
N PHE A 44 -2.08 1.79 -13.18
CA PHE A 44 -2.80 0.52 -13.16
C PHE A 44 -1.95 -0.62 -12.56
N GLU A 45 -0.78 -0.89 -13.13
CA GLU A 45 0.12 -1.95 -12.66
C GLU A 45 0.55 -1.78 -11.19
N ALA A 46 0.92 -0.56 -10.80
CA ALA A 46 1.31 -0.26 -9.42
C ALA A 46 0.16 -0.49 -8.43
N ARG A 47 -1.07 -0.15 -8.81
CA ARG A 47 -2.28 -0.37 -7.99
C ARG A 47 -2.68 -1.82 -7.93
N MET A 48 -2.54 -2.57 -9.03
CA MET A 48 -2.76 -4.02 -9.05
C MET A 48 -1.74 -4.75 -8.16
N ASN A 49 -0.46 -4.35 -8.21
CA ASN A 49 0.57 -4.86 -7.31
C ASN A 49 0.23 -4.55 -5.85
N GLY A 50 -0.22 -3.32 -5.54
CA GLY A 50 -0.64 -2.95 -4.19
C GLY A 50 -1.84 -3.78 -3.69
N MET A 51 -2.79 -4.09 -4.56
CA MET A 51 -3.91 -4.99 -4.25
C MET A 51 -3.44 -6.41 -3.98
N LEU A 52 -2.49 -6.94 -4.76
CA LEU A 52 -1.90 -8.26 -4.51
C LEU A 52 -1.10 -8.29 -3.22
N ASP A 53 -0.29 -7.27 -2.93
CA ASP A 53 0.43 -7.16 -1.65
C ASP A 53 -0.55 -7.15 -0.47
N TYR A 54 -1.64 -6.38 -0.57
CA TYR A 54 -2.70 -6.40 0.44
C TYR A 54 -3.29 -7.81 0.61
N TYR A 55 -3.64 -8.47 -0.50
CA TYR A 55 -4.19 -9.82 -0.45
C TYR A 55 -3.24 -10.81 0.22
N LEU A 56 -1.95 -10.75 -0.08
CA LEU A 56 -0.97 -11.71 0.44
C LEU A 56 -0.64 -11.46 1.92
N TYR A 57 -0.54 -10.21 2.34
CA TYR A 57 0.09 -9.87 3.63
C TYR A 57 -0.85 -9.28 4.68
N ASP A 58 -2.00 -8.70 4.29
CA ASP A 58 -2.91 -8.04 5.26
C ASP A 58 -4.32 -8.62 5.25
N PHE A 59 -4.81 -9.10 4.09
CA PHE A 59 -6.17 -9.56 3.94
C PHE A 59 -6.46 -10.76 4.84
N ARG A 60 -7.55 -10.65 5.59
CA ARG A 60 -8.10 -11.71 6.44
C ARG A 60 -9.44 -12.13 5.87
N PRO A 61 -9.60 -13.39 5.43
CA PRO A 61 -10.89 -13.88 4.96
C PRO A 61 -11.97 -13.72 6.03
N PRO A 62 -13.24 -13.52 5.65
CA PRO A 62 -14.34 -13.45 6.60
C PRO A 62 -14.37 -14.67 7.53
N GLY A 63 -14.41 -14.43 8.84
CA GLY A 63 -14.40 -15.49 9.86
C GLY A 63 -13.00 -16.01 10.25
N SER A 64 -11.93 -15.49 9.63
CA SER A 64 -10.55 -15.80 10.01
C SER A 64 -9.88 -14.58 10.65
N THR A 65 -9.01 -14.83 11.64
CA THR A 65 -8.09 -13.81 12.19
C THR A 65 -6.74 -13.81 11.47
N GLU A 66 -6.52 -14.79 10.59
CA GLU A 66 -5.24 -15.04 9.93
C GLU A 66 -5.21 -14.44 8.53
N THR A 67 -4.05 -13.91 8.18
CA THR A 67 -3.73 -13.38 6.86
C THR A 67 -3.51 -14.49 5.85
N THR A 68 -3.58 -14.18 4.55
CA THR A 68 -3.34 -15.16 3.48
C THR A 68 -1.98 -15.87 3.61
N ILE A 69 -0.90 -15.15 3.95
CA ILE A 69 0.42 -15.77 4.17
C ILE A 69 0.45 -16.70 5.41
N GLU A 70 -0.29 -16.37 6.47
CA GLU A 70 -0.40 -17.24 7.65
C GLU A 70 -1.17 -18.52 7.30
N ILE A 71 -2.27 -18.39 6.57
CA ILE A 71 -3.05 -19.54 6.06
C ILE A 71 -2.18 -20.39 5.13
N PHE A 72 -1.38 -19.78 4.25
CA PHE A 72 -0.41 -20.49 3.41
C PHE A 72 0.56 -21.32 4.26
N MET A 73 1.15 -20.72 5.30
CA MET A 73 2.09 -21.41 6.18
C MET A 73 1.44 -22.58 6.93
N GLN A 74 0.17 -22.49 7.30
CA GLN A 74 -0.55 -23.60 7.91
C GLN A 74 -0.78 -24.76 6.94
N HIS A 75 -1.21 -24.46 5.71
CA HIS A 75 -1.59 -25.47 4.72
C HIS A 75 -0.36 -26.12 4.08
N MET A 76 0.62 -25.30 3.69
CA MET A 76 1.82 -25.76 3.01
C MET A 76 2.92 -26.16 3.97
N GLY A 77 2.89 -25.68 5.23
CA GLY A 77 3.92 -25.93 6.24
C GLY A 77 4.42 -27.38 6.33
N PRO A 78 3.56 -28.41 6.33
CA PRO A 78 3.99 -29.82 6.34
C PRO A 78 4.81 -30.26 5.12
N GLN A 79 4.73 -29.51 4.02
CA GLN A 79 5.44 -29.75 2.75
C GLN A 79 6.66 -28.83 2.57
N LEU A 80 6.86 -27.85 3.45
CA LEU A 80 8.00 -26.94 3.40
C LEU A 80 9.12 -27.46 4.29
N THR A 81 10.36 -27.13 3.94
CA THR A 81 11.48 -27.34 4.87
C THR A 81 11.37 -26.36 6.05
N THR A 82 12.02 -26.69 7.17
CA THR A 82 12.07 -25.80 8.34
C THR A 82 12.60 -24.41 7.99
N ASP A 83 13.64 -24.35 7.16
CA ASP A 83 14.26 -23.10 6.72
C ASP A 83 13.31 -22.28 5.85
N GLU A 84 12.62 -22.92 4.89
CA GLU A 84 11.66 -22.24 4.03
C GLU A 84 10.48 -21.70 4.84
N LEU A 85 9.93 -22.48 5.77
CA LEU A 85 8.86 -22.03 6.66
C LEU A 85 9.32 -20.84 7.54
N ALA A 86 10.57 -20.84 8.02
CA ALA A 86 11.14 -19.72 8.76
C ALA A 86 11.22 -18.44 7.91
N LEU A 87 11.55 -18.56 6.61
CA LEU A 87 11.56 -17.42 5.69
C LEU A 87 10.16 -16.81 5.52
N TYR A 88 9.10 -17.62 5.38
CA TYR A 88 7.73 -17.08 5.31
C TYR A 88 7.28 -16.42 6.61
N ARG A 89 7.69 -16.96 7.78
CA ARG A 89 7.41 -16.30 9.08
C ARG A 89 8.08 -14.93 9.19
N VAL A 90 9.26 -14.77 8.60
CA VAL A 90 9.92 -13.48 8.51
C VAL A 90 9.15 -12.58 7.54
N LEU A 91 8.84 -13.07 6.34
CA LEU A 91 8.14 -12.32 5.29
C LEU A 91 6.75 -11.82 5.74
N ALA A 92 6.04 -12.60 6.56
CA ALA A 92 4.76 -12.23 7.16
C ALA A 92 4.85 -10.98 8.05
N LYS A 93 6.04 -10.58 8.48
CA LYS A 93 6.30 -9.34 9.24
C LYS A 93 6.57 -8.14 8.32
N SER A 94 6.16 -8.22 7.05
CA SER A 94 6.27 -7.09 6.13
C SER A 94 5.53 -5.85 6.66
N VAL A 95 6.04 -4.68 6.31
CA VAL A 95 5.52 -3.40 6.81
C VAL A 95 5.04 -2.58 5.62
N HIS A 96 3.76 -2.21 5.62
CA HIS A 96 3.20 -1.25 4.68
C HIS A 96 2.97 0.08 5.36
N GLY A 97 3.45 1.15 4.74
CA GLY A 97 3.50 2.44 5.40
C GLY A 97 3.69 3.59 4.43
N ILE A 98 3.57 4.80 5.00
CA ILE A 98 3.95 6.05 4.36
C ILE A 98 5.34 6.42 4.88
N PHE A 99 6.29 6.55 3.97
CA PHE A 99 7.68 6.78 4.29
C PHE A 99 8.19 8.08 3.71
N GLU A 100 9.01 8.78 4.49
CA GLU A 100 9.79 9.91 4.01
C GLU A 100 11.22 9.45 3.68
N VAL A 101 11.68 9.78 2.46
CA VAL A 101 13.04 9.48 2.02
C VAL A 101 14.05 10.35 2.78
N LYS A 102 14.95 9.74 3.53
CA LYS A 102 16.01 10.44 4.28
C LYS A 102 17.35 10.42 3.57
N ARG A 103 17.64 9.36 2.83
CA ARG A 103 18.89 9.18 2.09
C ARG A 103 18.69 8.22 0.93
N LEU A 104 19.33 8.53 -0.19
CA LEU A 104 19.43 7.66 -1.36
C LEU A 104 20.91 7.40 -1.63
N ARG A 105 21.28 6.13 -1.77
CA ARG A 105 22.59 5.66 -2.19
C ARG A 105 22.40 4.52 -3.19
N PRO A 106 23.36 4.25 -4.08
CA PRO A 106 23.31 3.05 -4.91
C PRO A 106 23.15 1.80 -4.04
N GLY A 107 22.08 1.03 -4.25
CA GLY A 107 21.80 -0.19 -3.48
C GLY A 107 21.08 0.00 -2.15
N ASP A 108 20.93 1.24 -1.64
CA ASP A 108 20.43 1.54 -0.28
C ASP A 108 19.55 2.79 -0.25
N VAL A 109 18.35 2.66 0.29
CA VAL A 109 17.41 3.75 0.54
C VAL A 109 17.09 3.80 2.03
N ARG A 110 17.39 4.92 2.68
CA ARG A 110 16.97 5.15 4.07
C ARG A 110 15.64 5.86 4.08
N LEU A 111 14.67 5.21 4.71
CA LEU A 111 13.31 5.69 4.91
C LEU A 111 13.05 6.01 6.38
N ARG A 112 12.16 6.96 6.63
CA ARG A 112 11.56 7.19 7.94
C ARG A 112 10.06 6.97 7.85
N ASP A 113 9.52 6.09 8.68
CA ASP A 113 8.08 5.91 8.83
C ASP A 113 7.43 7.19 9.38
N CYS A 114 6.38 7.68 8.72
CA CYS A 114 5.73 8.95 9.09
C CYS A 114 4.95 8.89 10.42
N PHE A 115 4.58 7.69 10.87
CA PHE A 115 3.82 7.45 12.10
C PHE A 115 4.71 7.02 13.27
N THR A 116 5.66 6.13 13.04
CA THR A 116 6.50 5.57 14.12
C THR A 116 7.83 6.31 14.29
N ASP A 117 8.23 7.15 13.32
CA ASP A 117 9.56 7.75 13.21
C ASP A 117 10.71 6.72 13.12
N VAL A 118 10.41 5.42 13.01
CA VAL A 118 11.39 4.35 12.82
C VAL A 118 12.11 4.53 11.49
N LEU A 119 13.43 4.33 11.51
CA LEU A 119 14.26 4.36 10.32
C LEU A 119 14.41 2.95 9.75
N HIS A 120 14.22 2.83 8.44
CA HIS A 120 14.40 1.59 7.69
C HIS A 120 15.49 1.79 6.64
N ASP A 121 16.48 0.91 6.61
CA ASP A 121 17.45 0.81 5.51
C ASP A 121 16.98 -0.29 4.56
N VAL A 122 16.61 0.11 3.35
CA VAL A 122 15.99 -0.76 2.35
C VAL A 122 16.98 -0.99 1.21
N THR A 123 17.25 -2.26 0.94
CA THR A 123 18.07 -2.69 -0.20
C THR A 123 17.25 -2.53 -1.48
N GLU A 124 17.71 -1.64 -2.36
CA GLU A 124 17.07 -1.40 -3.66
C GLU A 124 18.15 -1.28 -4.74
N ARG A 125 18.16 -2.26 -5.65
CA ARG A 125 19.17 -2.35 -6.71
C ARG A 125 18.77 -1.57 -7.96
N ARG A 126 17.48 -1.28 -8.13
CA ARG A 126 16.96 -0.46 -9.23
C ARG A 126 17.28 1.01 -8.96
N GLN A 127 17.48 1.78 -10.02
CA GLN A 127 17.49 3.23 -9.89
C GLN A 127 16.06 3.70 -9.66
N MET A 128 15.82 4.34 -8.51
CA MET A 128 14.54 4.98 -8.19
C MET A 128 14.48 6.35 -8.88
N VAL A 129 14.34 6.33 -10.21
CA VAL A 129 14.35 7.54 -11.04
C VAL A 129 13.28 8.52 -10.56
N GLY A 130 13.66 9.77 -10.33
CA GLY A 130 12.77 10.83 -9.87
C GLY A 130 12.52 10.86 -8.35
N LEU A 131 13.00 9.87 -7.59
CA LEU A 131 12.93 9.88 -6.14
C LEU A 131 14.08 10.72 -5.56
N GLU A 132 13.76 11.66 -4.67
CA GLU A 132 14.75 12.49 -3.98
C GLU A 132 14.56 12.45 -2.46
N LYS A 133 15.58 12.94 -1.75
CA LYS A 133 15.50 13.14 -0.31
C LYS A 133 14.36 14.11 0.02
N GLY A 134 13.49 13.71 0.94
CA GLY A 134 12.34 14.48 1.39
C GLY A 134 11.02 14.02 0.77
N ASP A 135 11.05 13.27 -0.32
CA ASP A 135 9.85 12.74 -0.97
C ASP A 135 9.10 11.78 -0.05
N LEU A 136 7.78 11.71 -0.24
CA LEU A 136 6.90 10.77 0.44
C LEU A 136 6.47 9.68 -0.53
N LEU A 137 6.55 8.43 -0.07
CA LEU A 137 6.05 7.28 -0.81
C LEU A 137 5.24 6.35 0.09
N GLU A 138 4.18 5.78 -0.47
CA GLU A 138 3.54 4.57 0.02
C GLU A 138 4.30 3.37 -0.55
N ALA A 139 4.71 2.44 0.32
CA ALA A 139 5.37 1.21 -0.10
C ALA A 139 5.22 0.11 0.95
N ARG A 140 5.35 -1.14 0.50
CA ARG A 140 5.56 -2.29 1.40
C ARG A 140 7.03 -2.69 1.44
N LEU A 141 7.54 -2.87 2.66
CA LEU A 141 8.88 -3.34 2.98
C LEU A 141 8.82 -4.83 3.34
N LEU A 142 9.53 -5.64 2.56
CA LEU A 142 9.60 -7.09 2.68
C LEU A 142 10.91 -7.50 3.39
N PRO A 143 10.84 -8.08 4.60
CA PRO A 143 12.02 -8.60 5.27
C PRO A 143 12.46 -9.92 4.63
N PHE A 144 13.74 -10.03 4.30
CA PHE A 144 14.36 -11.23 3.76
C PHE A 144 15.86 -11.21 4.03
N ASP A 145 16.42 -12.32 4.51
CA ASP A 145 17.87 -12.47 4.76
C ASP A 145 18.48 -11.30 5.55
N ALA A 146 17.85 -10.95 6.67
CA ALA A 146 18.21 -9.83 7.56
C ALA A 146 18.24 -8.43 6.90
N LYS A 147 17.68 -8.29 5.69
CA LYS A 147 17.55 -7.03 4.96
C LYS A 147 16.09 -6.73 4.70
N LEU A 148 15.81 -5.46 4.38
CA LEU A 148 14.51 -5.04 3.88
C LEU A 148 14.61 -4.79 2.38
N PHE A 149 13.60 -5.20 1.64
CA PHE A 149 13.43 -4.94 0.21
C PHE A 149 12.12 -4.22 -0.01
N PHE A 150 12.01 -3.45 -1.09
CA PHE A 150 10.70 -3.00 -1.52
C PHE A 150 9.93 -4.14 -2.18
N SER A 151 8.61 -4.12 -1.97
CA SER A 151 7.66 -4.78 -2.86
C SER A 151 7.65 -4.13 -4.26
N GLY A 152 6.81 -4.65 -5.15
CA GLY A 152 6.58 -4.08 -6.48
C GLY A 152 5.62 -2.89 -6.51
N ALA A 153 4.96 -2.56 -5.39
CA ALA A 153 3.95 -1.51 -5.30
C ALA A 153 4.54 -0.24 -4.68
N PHE A 154 4.61 0.82 -5.50
CA PHE A 154 5.02 2.16 -5.07
C PHE A 154 3.96 3.17 -5.46
N LEU A 155 3.65 4.07 -4.53
CA LEU A 155 2.87 5.26 -4.84
C LEU A 155 3.63 6.48 -4.32
N TYR A 156 3.94 7.43 -5.20
CA TYR A 156 4.64 8.66 -4.84
C TYR A 156 3.63 9.79 -4.65
N HIS A 157 3.81 10.57 -3.58
CA HIS A 157 3.04 11.80 -3.40
C HIS A 157 3.80 13.02 -3.93
N PRO A 158 3.09 13.99 -4.53
CA PRO A 158 3.71 15.24 -4.98
C PRO A 158 4.40 15.98 -3.84
N ARG A 159 5.53 16.62 -4.14
CA ARG A 159 6.35 17.35 -3.15
C ARG A 159 5.59 18.51 -2.53
N GLU A 160 4.71 19.13 -3.31
CA GLU A 160 3.88 20.27 -2.95
C GLU A 160 2.96 19.95 -1.76
N VAL A 161 2.47 18.70 -1.67
CA VAL A 161 1.54 18.27 -0.61
C VAL A 161 2.22 17.58 0.56
N ARG A 162 3.54 17.42 0.51
CA ARG A 162 4.34 16.80 1.59
C ARG A 162 3.99 17.36 2.97
N LYS A 163 3.93 18.70 3.09
CA LYS A 163 3.65 19.36 4.38
C LYS A 163 2.22 19.05 4.86
N LEU A 164 1.25 18.95 3.95
CA LEU A 164 -0.13 18.62 4.29
C LEU A 164 -0.22 17.20 4.85
N ILE A 165 0.39 16.22 4.16
CA ILE A 165 0.41 14.82 4.59
C ILE A 165 1.10 14.66 5.96
N LEU A 166 2.27 15.27 6.15
CA LEU A 166 3.00 15.17 7.42
C LEU A 166 2.27 15.84 8.59
N ASN A 167 1.60 16.97 8.34
CA ASN A 167 0.78 17.63 9.35
C ASN A 167 -0.41 16.75 9.76
N GLU A 168 -1.03 16.08 8.79
CA GLU A 168 -2.16 15.20 9.06
C GLU A 168 -1.73 13.93 9.79
N ALA A 169 -0.65 13.28 9.38
CA ALA A 169 -0.07 12.17 10.12
C ALA A 169 0.24 12.55 11.58
N LYS A 170 0.78 13.76 11.81
CA LYS A 170 1.02 14.28 13.16
C LYS A 170 -0.28 14.52 13.94
N ARG A 171 -1.34 15.01 13.30
CA ARG A 171 -2.67 15.16 13.92
C ARG A 171 -3.23 13.81 14.37
N LEU A 172 -3.22 12.82 13.48
CA LEU A 172 -3.67 11.46 13.76
C LEU A 172 -2.88 10.80 14.89
N LYS A 173 -1.55 10.93 14.92
CA LYS A 173 -0.70 10.47 16.05
C LYS A 173 -1.12 11.10 17.37
N LYS A 174 -1.45 12.40 17.36
CA LYS A 174 -1.87 13.11 18.58
C LYS A 174 -3.23 12.60 19.07
N GLU A 175 -4.16 12.31 18.16
CA GLU A 175 -5.50 11.80 18.47
C GLU A 175 -5.50 10.37 18.97
N ALA A 176 -4.65 9.50 18.43
CA ALA A 176 -4.47 8.14 18.93
C ALA A 176 -3.97 8.12 20.40
N GLY A 177 -3.27 9.18 20.82
CA GLY A 177 -2.69 9.28 22.15
C GLY A 177 -1.30 8.66 22.24
N LYS A 178 -0.59 8.96 23.34
CA LYS A 178 0.81 8.55 23.53
C LYS A 178 0.91 7.02 23.62
N GLY A 179 1.73 6.44 22.74
CA GLY A 179 2.00 5.00 22.72
C GLY A 179 1.06 4.19 21.82
N ASN A 180 0.01 4.81 21.28
CA ASN A 180 -0.90 4.18 20.35
C ASN A 180 -0.58 4.60 18.92
N LEU A 181 -0.76 3.69 17.97
CA LEU A 181 -0.75 4.03 16.55
C LEU A 181 -2.17 4.37 16.09
N PRO A 182 -2.34 5.40 15.25
CA PRO A 182 -3.61 5.63 14.58
C PRO A 182 -3.88 4.51 13.56
N ASP A 183 -5.07 4.53 12.96
CA ASP A 183 -5.40 3.67 11.82
C ASP A 183 -4.63 4.12 10.57
N VAL A 184 -3.39 3.63 10.45
CA VAL A 184 -2.48 3.93 9.33
C VAL A 184 -3.02 3.37 8.02
N GLU A 185 -3.69 2.22 8.04
CA GLU A 185 -4.24 1.58 6.85
C GLU A 185 -5.33 2.45 6.20
N THR A 186 -6.26 2.97 6.99
CA THR A 186 -7.28 3.91 6.50
C THR A 186 -6.65 5.21 5.97
N PHE A 187 -5.56 5.67 6.59
CA PHE A 187 -4.85 6.86 6.09
C PHE A 187 -4.16 6.61 4.74
N ILE A 188 -3.48 5.47 4.58
CA ILE A 188 -2.91 5.05 3.28
C ILE A 188 -4.00 4.97 2.21
N ALA A 189 -5.13 4.32 2.51
CA ALA A 189 -6.24 4.24 1.57
C ALA A 189 -6.76 5.62 1.14
N THR A 190 -6.85 6.56 2.09
CA THR A 190 -7.24 7.95 1.82
C THR A 190 -6.25 8.65 0.88
N LEU A 191 -4.95 8.53 1.16
CA LEU A 191 -3.88 9.10 0.34
C LEU A 191 -3.85 8.49 -1.07
N SER A 192 -4.00 7.18 -1.19
CA SER A 192 -4.07 6.47 -2.46
C SER A 192 -5.23 6.96 -3.34
N ARG A 193 -6.40 7.23 -2.74
CA ARG A 193 -7.54 7.87 -3.44
C ARG A 193 -7.24 9.29 -3.89
N MET A 194 -6.56 10.09 -3.06
CA MET A 194 -6.19 11.46 -3.41
C MET A 194 -5.20 11.49 -4.57
N ALA A 195 -4.20 10.62 -4.55
CA ALA A 195 -3.26 10.41 -5.64
C ALA A 195 -3.98 9.96 -6.92
N PHE A 196 -4.99 9.08 -6.79
CA PHE A 196 -5.77 8.61 -7.92
C PHE A 196 -6.58 9.73 -8.58
N LYS A 197 -7.22 10.58 -7.77
CA LYS A 197 -7.93 11.76 -8.26
C LYS A 197 -6.98 12.70 -8.99
N LEU A 198 -5.76 12.91 -8.47
CA LEU A 198 -4.78 13.78 -9.12
C LEU A 198 -4.40 13.28 -10.51
N GLU A 199 -4.21 11.96 -10.67
CA GLU A 199 -3.90 11.36 -11.97
C GLU A 199 -4.99 11.64 -13.01
N ARG A 200 -6.25 11.54 -12.60
CA ARG A 200 -7.44 11.70 -13.47
C ARG A 200 -7.84 13.16 -13.69
N TYR A 201 -7.58 14.05 -12.73
CA TYR A 201 -7.96 15.46 -12.76
C TYR A 201 -6.74 16.38 -12.78
N ARG A 202 -5.88 16.24 -13.80
CA ARG A 202 -4.58 16.95 -13.88
C ARG A 202 -4.65 18.48 -13.90
N ASN A 203 -5.81 19.04 -14.25
CA ASN A 203 -6.02 20.50 -14.28
C ASN A 203 -6.44 21.08 -12.91
N VAL A 204 -6.69 20.22 -11.91
CA VAL A 204 -7.07 20.64 -10.56
C VAL A 204 -5.81 20.88 -9.73
N LYS A 205 -5.82 21.95 -8.92
CA LYS A 205 -4.70 22.25 -8.01
C LYS A 205 -4.49 21.10 -7.03
N VAL A 206 -3.26 20.62 -6.93
CA VAL A 206 -2.90 19.43 -6.13
C VAL A 206 -3.31 19.58 -4.66
N GLU A 207 -3.19 20.77 -4.09
CA GLU A 207 -3.55 21.06 -2.70
C GLU A 207 -5.05 20.98 -2.44
N SER A 208 -5.88 21.18 -3.47
CA SER A 208 -7.34 21.04 -3.33
C SER A 208 -7.80 19.59 -3.36
N LEU A 209 -6.98 18.67 -3.87
CA LEU A 209 -7.25 17.23 -3.85
C LEU A 209 -6.74 16.59 -2.55
N TYR A 210 -5.62 17.07 -2.02
CA TYR A 210 -5.06 16.67 -0.72
C TYR A 210 -5.64 17.52 0.42
N ASP A 211 -6.96 17.49 0.54
CA ASP A 211 -7.71 18.17 1.58
C ASP A 211 -8.18 17.18 2.66
N PHE A 212 -7.58 17.28 3.85
CA PHE A 212 -7.89 16.43 5.01
C PHE A 212 -8.99 17.00 5.90
N ARG A 213 -9.60 18.14 5.52
CA ARG A 213 -10.75 18.66 6.27
C ARG A 213 -11.91 17.67 6.16
N PRO A 214 -12.71 17.47 7.22
CA PRO A 214 -13.91 16.66 7.13
C PRO A 214 -14.81 17.22 6.03
N GLN A 215 -15.02 16.45 4.96
CA GLN A 215 -15.99 16.86 3.95
C GLN A 215 -17.37 16.79 4.60
N ALA A 216 -18.06 17.93 4.67
CA ALA A 216 -19.49 17.92 4.89
C ALA A 216 -20.08 16.97 3.83
N ARG A 217 -20.80 15.93 4.25
CA ARG A 217 -21.44 14.93 3.36
C ARG A 217 -21.96 15.65 2.12
N SER A 218 -21.37 15.38 0.96
CA SER A 218 -21.83 16.01 -0.26
C SER A 218 -23.27 15.56 -0.51
N VAL A 219 -24.17 16.54 -0.51
CA VAL A 219 -25.49 16.42 -1.11
C VAL A 219 -25.27 15.94 -2.54
N ALA A 220 -26.01 14.90 -2.92
CA ALA A 220 -25.95 14.23 -4.21
C ALA A 220 -25.72 15.22 -5.37
N THR A 221 -24.75 14.90 -6.21
CA THR A 221 -24.52 15.60 -7.48
C THR A 221 -25.82 15.60 -8.29
N PRO A 222 -26.35 16.76 -8.75
CA PRO A 222 -27.53 16.76 -9.59
C PRO A 222 -27.17 16.11 -10.93
N ALA A 223 -27.98 15.14 -11.36
CA ALA A 223 -27.88 14.55 -12.68
C ALA A 223 -27.93 15.64 -13.78
N PRO A 224 -27.19 15.49 -14.89
CA PRO A 224 -27.24 16.45 -15.98
C PRO A 224 -28.67 16.52 -16.54
N ARG A 225 -29.24 17.74 -16.57
CA ARG A 225 -30.54 17.99 -17.20
C ARG A 225 -30.44 17.64 -18.68
N SER A 226 -31.19 16.62 -19.10
CA SER A 226 -31.44 16.35 -20.51
C SER A 226 -32.15 17.56 -21.13
N ARG A 227 -31.59 18.08 -22.23
CA ARG A 227 -32.27 19.10 -23.05
C ARG A 227 -33.51 18.47 -23.71
N PRO A 228 -34.65 19.17 -23.77
CA PRO A 228 -35.78 18.69 -24.56
C PRO A 228 -35.41 18.80 -26.04
N ARG A 229 -35.62 17.71 -26.78
CA ARG A 229 -35.58 17.74 -28.25
C ARG A 229 -36.85 18.47 -28.71
N GLY A 230 -36.66 19.57 -29.45
CA GLY A 230 -37.68 20.14 -30.31
C GLY A 230 -37.83 19.33 -31.59
#